data_AF-A0A8J5N1Q7-F1
#
_entry.id   AF-A0A8J5N1Q7-F1
#
_cell.length_a   1.000
_cell.length_b   1.000
_cell.length_c   1.000
_cell.angle_alpha   90.00
_cell.angle_beta   90.00
_cell.angle_gamma   90.00
#
_symmetry.space_group_name_H-M   'P 1'
#
loop_
_entity.id
_entity.type
_entity.pdbx_description
1 polymer ?
#
loop_
_entity_poly.entity_id
_entity_poly.type
_entity_poly.pdbx_seq_one_letter_code
_entity_poly.pdbx_strand_id
1 'polypeptide(L)'
;MADSDGITVAPLRSLDDYLMESARFQVPNFKDTDKWGNRVIQNLLYYQTNYFLTYFVVFTVVGIIHPTKMFCGMTAVGIAFGLFYYLTNNKQPAVDFKKSHPILSLIILVLGVYFIVYLLGSVVVFLMGILLPIMVIFAHASMRLRNLKNKLMNKVEYLGFKRTPMGVILDALGLEQDFLM
;
A
#
# COMPACT_ATOMS: atom_id res chain seq x y z
N MET A 1 -24.59 24.42 -3.65
CA MET A 1 -25.09 23.03 -3.54
C MET A 1 -24.59 22.27 -4.75
N ALA A 2 -23.42 21.61 -4.62
CA ALA A 2 -22.94 20.65 -5.60
C ALA A 2 -23.10 19.28 -4.93
N ASP A 3 -24.22 18.65 -5.23
CA ASP A 3 -24.51 17.29 -4.80
C ASP A 3 -23.76 16.35 -5.75
N SER A 4 -22.64 15.82 -5.27
CA SER A 4 -21.99 14.64 -5.86
C SER A 4 -21.13 13.98 -4.78
N ASP A 5 -21.79 13.39 -3.79
CA ASP A 5 -21.23 12.55 -2.72
C ASP A 5 -20.57 11.24 -3.22
N GLY A 6 -20.25 11.17 -4.52
CA GLY A 6 -19.66 10.00 -5.16
C GLY A 6 -18.17 10.17 -5.37
N ILE A 7 -17.37 9.33 -4.69
CA ILE A 7 -15.97 9.13 -5.05
C ILE A 7 -15.92 8.63 -6.51
N THR A 8 -15.25 9.38 -7.39
CA THR A 8 -15.14 9.04 -8.82
C THR A 8 -13.78 8.42 -9.11
N VAL A 9 -13.77 7.26 -9.76
CA VAL A 9 -12.53 6.61 -10.18
C VAL A 9 -11.94 7.38 -11.37
N ALA A 10 -10.67 7.76 -11.27
CA ALA A 10 -9.95 8.40 -12.38
C ALA A 10 -9.86 7.44 -13.57
N PRO A 11 -9.97 7.92 -14.82
CA PRO A 11 -9.83 7.07 -15.99
C PRO A 11 -8.39 6.52 -16.08
N LEU A 12 -8.27 5.27 -16.56
CA LEU A 12 -6.98 4.65 -16.85
C LEU A 12 -6.24 5.46 -17.94
N ARG A 13 -4.98 5.82 -17.70
CA ARG A 13 -4.12 6.50 -18.68
C ARG A 13 -3.52 5.48 -19.64
N SER A 14 -3.27 5.91 -20.87
CA SER A 14 -2.62 5.06 -21.87
C SER A 14 -1.23 4.63 -21.40
N LEU A 15 -0.79 3.46 -21.86
CA LEU A 15 0.57 2.98 -21.58
C LEU A 15 1.63 3.93 -22.15
N ASP A 16 1.33 4.60 -23.26
CA ASP A 16 2.23 5.58 -23.83
C ASP A 16 2.52 6.76 -22.88
N ASP A 17 1.49 7.34 -22.27
CA ASP A 17 1.64 8.44 -21.31
C ASP A 17 2.24 7.97 -19.97
N TYR A 18 1.94 6.73 -19.58
CA TYR A 18 2.39 6.15 -18.33
C TYR A 18 3.86 5.73 -18.37
N LEU A 19 4.29 4.93 -19.35
CA LEU A 19 5.61 4.28 -19.36
C LEU A 19 6.42 4.41 -20.65
N MET A 20 5.79 4.69 -21.79
CA MET A 20 6.48 4.58 -23.09
C MET A 20 6.93 5.94 -23.63
N GLU A 21 6.66 6.25 -24.90
CA GLU A 21 7.39 7.26 -25.66
C GLU A 21 7.11 8.69 -25.20
N SER A 22 5.87 8.97 -24.77
CA SER A 22 5.52 10.27 -24.21
C SER A 22 5.86 10.44 -22.71
N ALA A 23 6.35 9.38 -22.07
CA ALA A 23 6.76 9.41 -20.67
C ALA A 23 8.16 10.02 -20.51
N ARG A 24 8.24 11.08 -19.70
CA ARG A 24 9.49 11.78 -19.37
C ARG A 24 9.87 11.49 -17.93
N PHE A 25 11.06 10.95 -17.72
CA PHE A 25 11.61 10.61 -16.41
C PHE A 25 12.86 11.42 -16.10
N GLN A 26 13.00 11.83 -14.85
CA GLN A 26 14.17 12.53 -14.34
C GLN A 26 14.41 12.13 -12.89
N VAL A 27 15.66 11.85 -12.53
CA VAL A 27 16.04 11.62 -11.13
C VAL A 27 15.63 12.84 -10.30
N PRO A 28 14.90 12.65 -9.18
CA PRO A 28 14.44 13.76 -8.34
C PRO A 28 15.62 14.53 -7.74
N ASN A 29 15.41 15.82 -7.51
CA ASN A 29 16.36 16.62 -6.75
C ASN A 29 16.08 16.44 -5.25
N PHE A 30 16.87 15.63 -4.58
CA PHE A 30 16.70 15.34 -3.16
C PHE A 30 17.02 16.53 -2.22
N LYS A 31 17.58 17.63 -2.75
CA LYS A 31 17.82 18.85 -1.96
C LYS A 31 16.55 19.68 -1.76
N ASP A 32 15.58 19.53 -2.66
CA ASP A 32 14.32 20.28 -2.65
C ASP A 32 13.19 19.28 -2.41
N THR A 33 13.05 18.90 -1.14
CA THR A 33 12.13 17.84 -0.69
C THR A 33 10.67 18.20 -0.93
N ASP A 34 10.32 19.48 -0.86
CA ASP A 34 8.95 19.95 -1.02
C ASP A 34 8.53 19.85 -2.49
N LYS A 35 9.40 20.28 -3.41
CA LYS A 35 9.15 20.11 -4.85
C LYS A 35 9.11 18.65 -5.26
N TRP A 36 9.94 17.81 -4.65
CA TRP A 36 9.93 16.36 -4.90
C TRP A 36 8.64 15.71 -4.38
N GLY A 37 8.23 16.00 -3.14
CA GLY A 37 6.99 15.51 -2.56
C GLY A 37 5.76 15.93 -3.38
N ASN A 38 5.70 17.20 -3.77
CA ASN A 38 4.64 17.71 -4.66
C ASN A 38 4.60 17.00 -5.99
N ARG A 39 5.76 16.65 -6.57
CA ARG A 39 5.82 15.85 -7.79
C ARG A 39 5.23 14.45 -7.57
N VAL A 40 5.60 13.79 -6.47
CA VAL A 40 5.10 12.45 -6.12
C VAL A 40 3.59 12.46 -5.95
N ILE A 41 3.06 13.34 -5.09
CA ILE A 41 1.62 13.49 -4.80
C ILE A 41 0.82 13.74 -6.09
N GLN A 42 1.30 14.66 -6.92
CA GLN A 42 0.63 15.00 -8.17
C GLN A 42 0.64 13.86 -9.20
N ASN A 43 1.72 13.08 -9.26
CA ASN A 43 1.74 11.89 -10.09
C ASN A 43 0.82 10.80 -9.55
N LEU A 44 0.79 10.58 -8.22
CA LEU A 44 -0.10 9.62 -7.54
C LEU A 44 -1.56 9.85 -7.91
N LEU A 45 -2.01 11.11 -7.93
CA LEU A 45 -3.38 11.46 -8.28
C LEU A 45 -3.65 11.29 -9.78
N TYR A 46 -2.76 11.76 -10.65
CA TYR A 46 -2.99 11.71 -12.09
C TYR A 46 -2.99 10.29 -12.68
N TYR A 47 -2.11 9.42 -12.19
CA TYR A 47 -1.96 8.03 -12.64
C TYR A 47 -2.56 7.00 -11.66
N GLN A 48 -3.42 7.42 -10.72
CA GLN A 48 -4.07 6.58 -9.71
C GLN A 48 -4.43 5.17 -10.23
N THR A 49 -5.22 5.11 -11.30
CA THR A 49 -5.77 3.84 -11.81
C THR A 49 -4.68 2.95 -12.42
N ASN A 50 -3.66 3.56 -13.05
CA ASN A 50 -2.47 2.85 -13.50
C ASN A 50 -1.65 2.31 -12.33
N TYR A 51 -1.56 3.05 -11.22
CA TYR A 51 -0.86 2.60 -10.01
C TYR A 51 -1.58 1.47 -9.30
N PHE A 52 -2.90 1.52 -9.16
CA PHE A 52 -3.66 0.38 -8.65
C PHE A 52 -3.48 -0.85 -9.53
N LEU A 53 -3.53 -0.70 -10.86
CA LEU A 53 -3.27 -1.80 -11.77
C LEU A 53 -1.83 -2.34 -11.63
N THR A 54 -0.83 -1.45 -11.55
CA THR A 54 0.57 -1.83 -11.34
C THR A 54 0.74 -2.60 -10.03
N TYR A 55 0.06 -2.17 -8.97
CA TYR A 55 0.06 -2.88 -7.70
C TYR A 55 -0.44 -4.31 -7.86
N PHE A 56 -1.62 -4.49 -8.45
CA PHE A 56 -2.20 -5.82 -8.65
C PHE A 56 -1.33 -6.70 -9.54
N VAL A 57 -0.82 -6.17 -10.65
CA VAL A 57 0.03 -6.93 -11.57
C VAL A 57 1.29 -7.43 -10.87
N VAL A 58 2.03 -6.54 -10.21
CA VAL A 58 3.27 -6.92 -9.52
C VAL A 58 2.98 -7.86 -8.34
N PHE A 59 1.95 -7.59 -7.55
CA PHE A 59 1.54 -8.46 -6.44
C PHE A 59 1.18 -9.87 -6.94
N THR A 60 0.39 -9.98 -8.02
CA THR A 60 0.03 -11.25 -8.63
C THR A 60 1.24 -11.98 -9.20
N VAL A 61 2.18 -11.28 -9.85
CA VAL A 61 3.43 -11.89 -10.33
C VAL A 61 4.23 -12.49 -9.18
N VAL A 62 4.41 -11.76 -8.07
CA VAL A 62 5.06 -12.32 -6.85
C VAL A 62 4.27 -13.52 -6.32
N GLY A 63 2.94 -13.43 -6.32
CA GLY A 63 2.01 -14.51 -5.98
C GLY A 63 2.22 -15.79 -6.78
N ILE A 64 2.43 -15.67 -8.09
CA ILE A 64 2.66 -16.80 -9.00
C ILE A 64 4.07 -17.38 -8.83
N ILE A 65 5.07 -16.54 -8.56
CA ILE A 65 6.46 -16.99 -8.36
C ILE A 65 6.63 -17.72 -7.02
N HIS A 66 5.95 -17.27 -5.97
CA HIS A 66 6.08 -17.82 -4.61
C HIS A 66 4.73 -18.17 -3.95
N PRO A 67 3.89 -19.03 -4.57
CA PRO A 67 2.50 -19.24 -4.13
C PRO A 67 2.39 -19.83 -2.72
N THR A 68 3.25 -20.81 -2.40
CA THR A 68 3.26 -21.44 -1.07
C THR A 68 3.68 -20.46 0.02
N LYS A 69 4.74 -19.69 -0.21
CA LYS A 69 5.24 -18.68 0.74
C LYS A 69 4.23 -17.53 0.92
N MET A 70 3.58 -17.10 -0.15
CA MET A 70 2.55 -16.07 -0.10
C MET A 70 1.34 -16.52 0.71
N PHE A 71 0.83 -17.74 0.46
CA PHE A 71 -0.27 -18.30 1.23
C PHE A 71 0.11 -18.48 2.72
N CYS A 72 1.25 -19.13 3.00
CA CYS A 72 1.72 -19.33 4.37
C CYS A 72 1.96 -18.00 5.10
N GLY A 73 2.55 -17.00 4.45
CA GLY A 73 2.81 -15.68 5.02
C GLY A 73 1.51 -14.92 5.33
N MET A 74 0.55 -14.94 4.40
CA MET A 74 -0.78 -14.36 4.61
C MET A 74 -1.50 -15.02 5.79
N THR A 75 -1.52 -16.36 5.86
CA THR A 75 -2.11 -17.09 6.98
C THR A 75 -1.40 -16.78 8.30
N ALA A 76 -0.07 -16.73 8.30
CA ALA A 76 0.73 -16.42 9.49
C ALA A 76 0.40 -15.04 10.05
N VAL A 77 0.37 -14.02 9.18
CA VAL A 77 0.01 -12.64 9.56
C VAL A 77 -1.44 -12.57 10.05
N GLY A 78 -2.37 -13.23 9.36
CA GLY A 78 -3.79 -13.29 9.76
C GLY A 78 -4.00 -13.92 11.14
N ILE A 79 -3.33 -15.05 11.41
CA ILE A 79 -3.36 -15.70 12.73
C ILE A 79 -2.75 -14.78 13.80
N ALA A 80 -1.62 -14.13 13.51
CA ALA A 80 -0.98 -13.21 14.45
C ALA A 80 -1.91 -12.04 14.82
N PHE A 81 -2.56 -11.41 13.83
CA PHE A 81 -3.56 -10.37 14.08
C PHE A 81 -4.77 -10.90 14.86
N GLY A 82 -5.30 -12.07 14.50
CA GLY A 82 -6.43 -12.68 15.18
C GLY A 82 -6.13 -13.02 16.65
N LEU A 83 -4.95 -13.58 16.92
CA LEU A 83 -4.47 -13.86 18.27
C LEU A 83 -4.28 -12.56 19.06
N PHE A 84 -3.66 -11.54 18.48
CA PHE A 84 -3.48 -10.24 19.13
C PHE A 84 -4.82 -9.59 19.50
N TYR A 85 -5.79 -9.61 18.58
CA TYR A 85 -7.14 -9.10 18.81
C TYR A 85 -7.85 -9.89 19.93
N TYR A 86 -7.81 -11.22 19.86
CA TYR A 86 -8.43 -12.09 20.86
C TYR A 86 -7.84 -11.89 22.26
N LEU A 87 -6.50 -11.86 22.38
CA LEU A 87 -5.83 -11.67 23.66
C LEU A 87 -6.06 -10.28 24.26
N THR A 88 -6.20 -9.25 23.43
CA THR A 88 -6.48 -7.89 23.90
C THR A 88 -7.92 -7.78 24.41
N ASN A 89 -8.86 -8.42 23.72
CA ASN A 89 -10.29 -8.29 24.02
C ASN A 89 -10.84 -9.35 24.99
N ASN A 90 -10.17 -10.50 25.17
CA ASN A 90 -10.71 -11.63 25.91
C ASN A 90 -9.65 -12.39 26.73
N LYS A 91 -9.24 -11.78 27.85
CA LYS A 91 -8.10 -12.22 28.67
C LYS A 91 -8.38 -13.45 29.56
N GLN A 92 -9.62 -13.62 30.03
CA GLN A 92 -9.92 -14.62 31.07
C GLN A 92 -9.73 -16.07 30.61
N PRO A 93 -10.23 -16.52 29.44
CA PRO A 93 -10.07 -17.91 29.01
C PRO A 93 -8.60 -18.31 28.83
N ALA A 94 -7.76 -17.39 28.35
CA ALA A 94 -6.33 -17.63 28.16
C ALA A 94 -5.58 -17.78 29.49
N VAL A 95 -5.96 -17.00 30.51
CA VAL A 95 -5.38 -17.07 31.85
C VAL A 95 -5.81 -18.35 32.58
N ASP A 96 -7.08 -18.72 32.48
CA ASP A 96 -7.63 -19.92 33.13
C ASP A 96 -7.07 -21.21 32.52
N PHE A 97 -6.88 -21.24 31.19
CA PHE A 97 -6.22 -22.35 30.52
C PHE A 97 -4.76 -22.54 30.99
N LYS A 98 -4.01 -21.44 31.12
CA LYS A 98 -2.62 -21.49 31.61
C LYS A 98 -2.52 -22.01 33.04
N LYS A 99 -3.46 -21.65 33.91
CA LYS A 99 -3.52 -22.12 35.31
C LYS A 99 -3.89 -23.59 35.42
N SER A 100 -4.86 -24.04 34.62
CA SER A 100 -5.36 -25.42 34.66
C SER A 100 -4.39 -26.42 34.02
N HIS A 101 -3.63 -26.02 32.99
CA HIS A 101 -2.76 -26.93 32.22
C HIS A 101 -1.37 -26.30 31.96
N PRO A 102 -0.50 -26.19 32.99
CA PRO A 102 0.77 -25.48 32.88
C PRO A 102 1.78 -26.16 31.93
N ILE A 103 1.87 -27.49 31.95
CA ILE A 103 2.80 -28.24 31.07
C ILE A 103 2.35 -28.13 29.60
N LEU A 104 1.05 -28.31 29.33
CA LEU A 104 0.50 -28.20 27.99
C LEU A 104 0.69 -26.78 27.43
N SER A 105 0.53 -25.76 28.28
CA SER A 105 0.79 -24.36 27.92
C SER A 105 2.26 -24.13 27.52
N LEU A 106 3.21 -24.76 28.22
CA LEU A 106 4.63 -24.67 27.86
C LEU A 106 4.91 -25.38 26.52
N ILE A 107 4.32 -26.56 26.27
CA ILE A 107 4.47 -27.28 25.00
C ILE A 107 3.92 -26.44 23.84
N ILE A 108 2.71 -25.87 24.01
CA ILE A 108 2.10 -24.98 23.01
C ILE A 108 2.97 -23.76 22.75
N LEU A 109 3.57 -23.16 23.79
CA LEU A 109 4.48 -22.03 23.65
C LEU A 109 5.71 -22.40 22.80
N VAL A 110 6.38 -23.52 23.12
CA VAL A 110 7.59 -23.96 22.40
C VAL A 110 7.27 -24.30 20.94
N LEU A 111 6.21 -25.07 20.71
CA LEU A 111 5.76 -25.40 19.35
C LEU A 111 5.33 -24.16 18.57
N GLY A 112 4.65 -23.22 19.23
CA GLY A 112 4.24 -21.95 18.63
C GLY A 112 5.44 -21.10 18.21
N VAL A 113 6.46 -20.98 19.06
CA VAL A 113 7.70 -20.25 18.73
C VAL A 113 8.41 -20.92 17.55
N TYR A 114 8.56 -22.25 17.56
CA TYR A 114 9.16 -22.98 16.45
C TYR A 114 8.40 -22.77 15.14
N PHE A 115 7.07 -22.85 15.19
CA PHE A 115 6.20 -22.62 14.04
C PHE A 115 6.32 -21.19 13.49
N ILE A 116 6.40 -20.18 14.36
CA ILE A 116 6.63 -18.78 13.96
C ILE A 116 7.99 -18.63 13.24
N VAL A 117 9.06 -19.20 13.80
CA VAL A 117 10.39 -19.15 13.18
C VAL A 117 10.38 -19.84 11.81
N TYR A 118 9.72 -20.99 11.70
CA TYR A 118 9.55 -21.70 10.43
C TYR A 118 8.82 -20.84 9.37
N LEU A 119 7.81 -20.09 9.79
CA LEU A 119 7.01 -19.24 8.91
C LEU A 119 7.67 -17.88 8.59
N LEU A 120 8.74 -17.50 9.28
CA LEU A 120 9.36 -16.18 9.15
C LEU A 120 9.74 -15.88 7.69
N GLY A 121 10.33 -16.85 6.97
CA GLY A 121 10.66 -16.68 5.56
C GLY A 121 9.42 -16.46 4.68
N SER A 122 8.30 -17.12 5.00
CA SER A 122 7.03 -16.91 4.29
C SER A 122 6.43 -15.54 4.58
N VAL A 123 6.51 -15.07 5.83
CA VAL A 123 6.09 -13.72 6.23
C VAL A 123 6.91 -12.66 5.49
N VAL A 124 8.23 -12.81 5.44
CA VAL A 124 9.11 -11.87 4.70
C VAL A 124 8.73 -11.81 3.22
N VAL A 125 8.51 -12.96 2.58
CA VAL A 125 8.09 -13.01 1.16
C VAL A 125 6.73 -12.33 0.97
N PHE A 126 5.76 -12.59 1.85
CA PHE A 126 4.45 -11.97 1.78
C PHE A 126 4.50 -10.44 1.96
N LEU A 127 5.25 -9.96 2.96
CA LEU A 127 5.46 -8.53 3.19
C LEU A 127 6.20 -7.87 2.01
N MET A 128 7.19 -8.54 1.43
CA MET A 128 7.83 -8.06 0.20
C MET A 128 6.89 -8.06 -0.99
N GLY A 129 5.97 -9.03 -1.10
CA GLY A 129 4.92 -9.02 -2.11
C GLY A 129 4.03 -7.78 -2.03
N ILE A 130 3.76 -7.28 -0.83
CA ILE A 130 3.03 -6.02 -0.60
C ILE A 130 3.92 -4.80 -0.84
N LEU A 131 5.16 -4.81 -0.35
CA LEU A 131 6.06 -3.66 -0.37
C LEU A 131 6.62 -3.36 -1.76
N LEU A 132 6.98 -4.39 -2.53
CA LEU A 132 7.56 -4.26 -3.86
C LEU A 132 6.72 -3.40 -4.82
N PRO A 133 5.40 -3.66 -5.01
CA PRO A 133 4.58 -2.81 -5.87
C PRO A 133 4.54 -1.35 -5.38
N ILE A 134 4.49 -1.12 -4.06
CA ILE A 134 4.51 0.24 -3.48
C ILE A 134 5.82 0.94 -3.84
N MET A 135 6.96 0.24 -3.74
CA MET A 135 8.26 0.77 -4.11
C MET A 135 8.36 1.10 -5.61
N VAL A 136 7.81 0.24 -6.47
CA VAL A 136 7.76 0.49 -7.93
C VAL A 136 6.91 1.73 -8.23
N ILE A 137 5.73 1.84 -7.62
CA ILE A 137 4.83 2.98 -7.77
C ILE A 137 5.51 4.27 -7.28
N PHE A 138 6.15 4.22 -6.11
CA PHE A 138 6.86 5.36 -5.55
C PHE A 138 8.03 5.79 -6.44
N ALA A 139 8.83 4.83 -6.93
CA ALA A 139 9.93 5.11 -7.86
C ALA A 139 9.41 5.77 -9.15
N HIS A 140 8.34 5.23 -9.73
CA HIS A 140 7.70 5.81 -10.90
C HIS A 140 7.18 7.23 -10.63
N ALA A 141 6.40 7.43 -9.57
CA ALA A 141 5.84 8.73 -9.19
C ALA A 141 6.92 9.77 -8.87
N SER A 142 8.05 9.33 -8.33
CA SER A 142 9.22 10.16 -8.01
C SER A 142 9.95 10.65 -9.26
N MET A 143 10.17 9.75 -10.23
CA MET A 143 10.93 10.06 -11.44
C MET A 143 10.09 10.74 -12.53
N ARG A 144 8.78 10.49 -12.59
CA ARG A 144 7.90 11.00 -13.66
C ARG A 144 7.80 12.52 -13.61
N LEU A 145 8.12 13.18 -14.73
CA LEU A 145 7.93 14.62 -14.88
C LEU A 145 6.46 14.95 -15.18
N ARG A 146 5.99 16.07 -14.63
CA ARG A 146 4.62 16.57 -14.80
C ARG A 146 4.40 17.08 -16.22
N ASN A 147 3.44 16.50 -16.95
CA ASN A 147 2.93 17.06 -18.20
C ASN A 147 1.81 18.09 -17.93
N LEU A 148 1.40 18.89 -18.93
CA LEU A 148 0.35 19.92 -18.74
C LEU A 148 -1.01 19.31 -18.37
N LYS A 149 -1.33 18.13 -18.90
CA LYS A 149 -2.57 17.39 -18.58
C LYS A 149 -2.63 17.03 -17.10
N ASN A 150 -1.51 16.62 -16.52
CA ASN A 150 -1.33 16.33 -15.10
C ASN A 150 -1.59 17.60 -14.26
N LYS A 151 -1.00 18.74 -14.64
CA LYS A 151 -1.26 20.02 -13.95
C LYS A 151 -2.73 20.44 -13.97
N LEU A 152 -3.41 20.30 -15.11
CA LEU A 152 -4.82 20.67 -15.26
C LEU A 152 -5.75 19.74 -14.47
N MET A 153 -5.54 18.43 -14.56
CA MET A 153 -6.37 17.44 -13.87
C MET A 153 -6.25 17.58 -12.35
N ASN A 154 -5.04 17.80 -11.84
CA ASN A 154 -4.85 18.02 -10.40
C ASN A 154 -5.56 19.30 -9.94
N LYS A 155 -5.55 20.37 -10.73
CA LYS A 155 -6.32 21.59 -10.39
C LYS A 155 -7.82 21.33 -10.31
N VAL A 156 -8.37 20.48 -11.19
CA VAL A 156 -9.79 20.11 -11.16
C VAL A 156 -10.13 19.34 -9.88
N GLU A 157 -9.26 18.42 -9.47
CA GLU A 157 -9.42 17.66 -8.22
C GLU A 157 -9.30 18.56 -6.98
N TYR A 158 -8.29 19.42 -6.94
CA TYR A 158 -8.09 20.39 -5.84
C TYR A 158 -9.24 21.37 -5.65
N LEU A 159 -9.82 21.85 -6.75
CA LEU A 159 -10.99 22.72 -6.71
C LEU A 159 -12.27 21.99 -6.25
N GLY A 160 -12.17 20.72 -5.88
CA GLY A 160 -13.27 19.91 -5.36
C GLY A 160 -14.26 19.45 -6.45
N PHE A 161 -13.95 19.67 -7.72
CA PHE A 161 -14.84 19.25 -8.81
C PHE A 161 -14.84 17.73 -9.04
N LYS A 162 -13.83 17.01 -8.52
CA LYS A 162 -13.75 15.55 -8.53
C LYS A 162 -12.99 15.08 -7.29
N ARG A 163 -13.54 14.12 -6.55
CA ARG A 163 -12.85 13.44 -5.45
C ARG A 163 -12.52 12.01 -5.86
N THR A 164 -11.24 11.64 -5.85
CA THR A 164 -10.78 10.30 -6.23
C THR A 164 -10.38 9.46 -5.01
N PRO A 165 -10.37 8.11 -5.10
CA PRO A 165 -9.89 7.26 -4.01
C PRO A 165 -8.48 7.61 -3.52
N MET A 166 -7.55 7.89 -4.44
CA MET A 166 -6.19 8.31 -4.10
C MET A 166 -6.18 9.68 -3.43
N GLY A 167 -7.06 10.60 -3.86
CA GLY A 167 -7.28 11.88 -3.18
C GLY A 167 -7.65 11.68 -1.71
N VAL A 168 -8.64 10.82 -1.44
CA VAL A 168 -9.06 10.49 -0.07
C VAL A 168 -7.92 9.87 0.75
N ILE A 169 -7.13 8.97 0.13
CA ILE A 169 -5.98 8.35 0.80
C ILE A 169 -4.93 9.39 1.17
N LEU A 170 -4.60 10.31 0.25
CA LEU A 170 -3.59 11.34 0.49
C LEU A 170 -4.07 12.35 1.53
N ASP A 171 -5.33 12.77 1.48
CA ASP A 171 -5.97 13.62 2.50
C ASP A 171 -5.88 12.96 3.89
N ALA A 172 -6.21 11.67 3.99
CA ALA A 172 -6.17 10.92 5.25
C ALA A 172 -4.73 10.77 5.80
N LEU A 173 -3.73 10.85 4.94
CA LEU A 173 -2.31 10.84 5.30
C LEU A 173 -1.76 12.25 5.61
N GLY A 174 -2.57 13.30 5.48
CA GLY A 174 -2.14 14.70 5.63
C GLY A 174 -1.19 15.15 4.51
N LEU A 175 -1.25 14.51 3.34
CA LEU A 175 -0.41 14.81 2.18
C LEU A 175 -1.17 15.72 1.21
N GLU A 176 -1.24 17.00 1.53
CA GLU A 176 -1.93 18.00 0.72
C GLU A 176 -1.12 18.40 -0.53
N GLN A 177 -1.82 18.84 -1.57
CA GLN A 177 -1.22 19.37 -2.79
C GLN A 177 -0.89 20.86 -2.64
N ASP A 178 0.40 21.22 -2.59
CA ASP A 178 0.78 22.61 -2.77
C ASP A 178 0.79 22.99 -4.26
N PHE A 179 -0.22 23.72 -4.71
CA PHE A 179 -0.31 24.22 -6.09
C PHE A 179 0.61 25.39 -6.40
N LEU A 180 1.26 25.97 -5.38
CA LEU A 180 2.05 27.19 -5.47
C LEU A 180 3.56 26.95 -5.70
N MET A 181 3.99 25.69 -5.90
CA MET A 181 5.38 25.32 -6.25
C MET A 181 5.52 24.53 -7.58
#